data_AF-A0A0M3KFM3-F1
#
_entry.id   AF-A0A0M3KFM3-F1
#
_cell.length_a   1.000
_cell.length_b   1.000
_cell.length_c   1.000
_cell.angle_alpha   90.00
_cell.angle_beta   90.00
_cell.angle_gamma   90.00
#
_symmetry.space_group_name_H-M   'P 1'
#
loop_
_entity.id
_entity.type
_entity.pdbx_description
1 polymer ?
#
loop_
_entity_poly.entity_id
_entity_poly.type
_entity_poly.pdbx_seq_one_letter_code
_entity_poly.pdbx_strand_id
1 'polypeptide(L)'
;LVCKYQLSHASEYFRSLFLANKSLPLSGAHQCAMNEFAIVVSSFQHPPPATQFRWFLECAVQAPILKDISDETLETCMRLSKRFKAQGLEMRCARYIQENVNKKSPMVALCWLNWVLKHKFDRASHDACLPCVASASLQCLEQHRNMITEKLLADLLAAKLRMLYDQVCLLLNN
;
A
#
# COMPACT_ATOMS: atom_id res chain seq x y z
N LEU A 1 -3.92 17.62 17.34
CA LEU A 1 -2.62 18.17 16.88
C LEU A 1 -1.57 17.06 16.95
N VAL A 2 -0.74 16.89 15.91
CA VAL A 2 0.40 15.95 15.91
C VAL A 2 1.66 16.75 16.24
N CYS A 3 2.43 16.33 17.24
CA CYS A 3 3.68 17.00 17.58
C CYS A 3 4.87 16.46 16.76
N LYS A 4 5.95 17.25 16.65
CA LYS A 4 7.16 16.87 15.91
C LYS A 4 7.74 15.53 16.40
N TYR A 5 7.73 15.31 17.71
CA TYR A 5 8.26 14.08 18.31
C TYR A 5 7.49 12.83 17.84
N GLN A 6 6.16 12.88 17.89
CA GLN A 6 5.29 11.79 17.41
C GLN A 6 5.55 11.47 15.93
N LEU A 7 5.68 12.51 15.10
CA LEU A 7 5.90 12.34 13.66
C LEU A 7 7.32 11.85 13.35
N SER A 8 8.34 12.31 14.07
CA SER A 8 9.71 11.78 14.00
C SER A 8 9.80 10.31 14.39
N HIS A 9 9.02 9.89 15.39
CA HIS A 9 8.97 8.50 15.81
C HIS A 9 8.29 7.62 14.74
N ALA A 10 7.20 8.11 14.15
CA ALA A 10 6.44 7.37 13.15
C ALA A 10 7.11 7.30 11.75
N SER A 11 8.02 8.23 11.45
CA SER A 11 8.58 8.41 10.11
C SER A 11 10.04 8.86 10.14
N GLU A 12 10.91 8.06 9.51
CA GLU A 12 12.31 8.41 9.36
C GLU A 12 12.50 9.68 8.51
N TYR A 13 11.64 9.89 7.51
CA TYR A 13 11.68 11.10 6.69
C TYR A 13 11.51 12.36 7.54
N PHE A 14 10.48 12.39 8.40
CA PHE A 14 10.21 13.54 9.26
C PHE A 14 11.26 13.68 10.38
N ARG A 15 11.78 12.56 10.90
CA ARG A 15 12.93 12.59 11.82
C ARG A 15 14.12 13.32 11.20
N SER A 16 14.49 12.96 9.98
CA SER A 16 15.58 13.62 9.25
C SER A 16 15.25 15.06 8.90
N LEU A 17 14.00 15.35 8.51
CA LEU A 17 13.55 16.72 8.19
C LEU A 17 13.69 17.66 9.39
N PHE A 18 13.35 17.20 10.60
CA PHE A 18 13.39 18.04 11.80
C PHE A 18 14.79 18.10 12.44
N LEU A 19 15.67 17.14 12.17
CA LEU A 19 17.07 17.17 12.60
C LEU A 19 17.95 18.02 11.67
N ALA A 20 17.58 18.16 10.39
CA ALA A 20 18.33 18.92 9.40
C ALA A 20 18.21 20.43 9.70
N ASN A 21 19.13 20.94 10.51
CA ASN A 21 19.08 22.30 11.03
C ASN A 21 19.57 23.38 10.05
N LYS A 22 19.92 23.06 8.79
CA LYS A 22 20.15 24.03 7.68
C LYS A 22 20.63 23.51 6.30
N SER A 23 20.99 22.24 6.08
CA SER A 23 21.95 21.96 4.97
C SER A 23 21.72 20.77 4.03
N LEU A 24 20.62 20.01 4.11
CA LEU A 24 20.40 18.89 3.18
C LEU A 24 19.07 19.04 2.43
N PRO A 25 19.09 19.16 1.08
CA PRO A 25 17.86 19.12 0.30
C PRO A 25 17.25 17.72 0.42
N LEU A 26 16.23 17.59 1.25
CA LEU A 26 15.36 16.41 1.27
C LEU A 26 14.43 16.51 0.06
N SER A 27 14.44 15.47 -0.79
CA SER A 27 13.58 15.44 -1.96
C SER A 27 12.11 15.70 -1.58
N GLY A 28 11.52 16.75 -2.17
CA GLY A 28 10.15 17.16 -1.91
C GLY A 28 9.90 17.92 -0.61
N ALA A 29 10.93 18.44 0.07
CA ALA A 29 10.78 19.37 1.19
C ALA A 29 11.62 20.65 0.98
N HIS A 30 11.07 21.79 1.38
CA HIS A 30 11.79 23.06 1.45
C HIS A 30 11.51 23.74 2.78
N GLN A 31 12.55 24.27 3.43
CA GLN A 31 12.37 25.07 4.64
C GLN A 31 11.99 26.51 4.24
N CYS A 32 10.83 26.98 4.69
CA CYS A 32 10.36 28.34 4.40
C CYS A 32 10.81 29.33 5.47
N ALA A 33 10.77 28.91 6.73
CA ALA A 33 11.22 29.68 7.89
C ALA A 33 11.74 28.76 9.00
N MET A 34 12.17 29.33 10.13
CA MET A 34 12.54 28.54 11.29
C MET A 34 11.34 27.70 11.74
N ASN A 35 11.51 26.38 11.81
CA ASN A 35 10.46 25.41 12.15
C ASN A 35 9.26 25.34 11.19
N GLU A 36 9.33 25.95 10.00
CA GLU A 36 8.28 25.92 8.98
C GLU A 36 8.79 25.26 7.70
N PHE A 37 8.08 24.22 7.26
CA PHE A 37 8.48 23.37 6.15
C PHE A 37 7.33 23.22 5.16
N ALA A 38 7.62 23.47 3.88
CA ALA A 38 6.75 23.07 2.78
C ALA A 38 7.13 21.67 2.33
N ILE A 39 6.16 20.74 2.31
CA ILE A 39 6.36 19.37 1.86
C ILE A 39 5.41 19.05 0.69
N VAL A 40 5.94 18.38 -0.33
CA VAL A 40 5.14 17.84 -1.42
C VAL A 40 4.58 16.51 -0.96
N VAL A 41 3.25 16.43 -0.78
CA VAL A 41 2.57 15.21 -0.33
C VAL A 41 2.33 14.25 -1.49
N SER A 42 1.74 14.76 -2.58
CA SER A 42 1.25 13.95 -3.68
C SER A 42 1.04 14.79 -4.93
N SER A 43 1.22 14.19 -6.10
CA SER A 43 0.82 14.75 -7.39
C SER A 43 -0.64 14.45 -7.75
N PHE A 44 -1.33 13.63 -6.95
CA PHE A 44 -2.73 13.25 -7.19
C PHE A 44 -3.66 14.36 -6.72
N GLN A 45 -4.61 14.73 -7.58
CA GLN A 45 -5.59 15.79 -7.30
C GLN A 45 -6.78 15.29 -6.47
N HIS A 46 -7.12 14.01 -6.59
CA HIS A 46 -8.25 13.39 -5.89
C HIS A 46 -7.81 12.13 -5.13
N PRO A 47 -8.06 12.03 -3.82
CA PRO A 47 -8.54 13.12 -2.94
C PRO A 47 -7.48 14.24 -2.82
N PRO A 48 -7.82 15.45 -2.35
CA PRO A 48 -6.85 16.56 -2.26
C PRO A 48 -5.59 16.18 -1.46
N PRO A 49 -4.39 16.71 -1.79
CA PRO A 49 -3.15 16.39 -1.07
C PRO A 49 -3.25 16.60 0.46
N ALA A 50 -3.98 17.61 0.92
CA ALA A 50 -4.24 17.83 2.34
C ALA A 50 -5.02 16.66 2.99
N THR A 51 -6.04 16.15 2.32
CA THR A 51 -6.81 14.98 2.76
C THR A 51 -5.94 13.73 2.82
N GLN A 52 -5.13 13.50 1.78
CA GLN A 52 -4.20 12.38 1.74
C GLN A 52 -3.20 12.45 2.91
N PHE A 53 -2.65 13.64 3.18
CA PHE A 53 -1.72 13.84 4.28
C PHE A 53 -2.38 13.62 5.64
N ARG A 54 -3.63 14.09 5.80
CA ARG A 54 -4.42 13.84 6.99
C ARG A 54 -4.59 12.34 7.24
N TRP A 55 -4.97 11.55 6.23
CA TRP A 55 -5.09 10.09 6.38
C TRP A 55 -3.78 9.44 6.76
N PHE A 56 -2.66 9.88 6.16
CA PHE A 56 -1.33 9.42 6.55
C PHE A 56 -1.05 9.71 8.04
N LEU A 57 -1.30 10.93 8.51
CA LEU A 57 -1.08 11.28 9.92
C LEU A 57 -1.97 10.44 10.86
N GLU A 58 -3.26 10.29 10.53
CA GLU A 58 -4.22 9.50 11.31
C GLU A 58 -3.84 8.02 11.41
N CYS A 59 -3.18 7.46 10.40
CA CYS A 59 -2.80 6.05 10.35
C CYS A 59 -1.36 5.78 10.82
N ALA A 60 -0.44 6.75 10.67
CA ALA A 60 0.97 6.58 11.00
C ALA A 60 1.28 6.94 12.46
N VAL A 61 0.61 7.96 13.01
CA VAL A 61 0.91 8.48 14.33
C VAL A 61 0.04 7.80 15.37
N GLN A 62 0.67 7.20 16.39
CA GLN A 62 -0.03 6.60 17.52
C GLN A 62 -0.69 7.72 18.34
N ALA A 63 -2.01 7.81 18.25
CA ALA A 63 -2.89 8.56 19.15
C ALA A 63 -3.67 7.56 20.02
N PRO A 64 -4.39 8.00 21.08
CA PRO A 64 -5.15 7.10 21.95
C PRO A 64 -6.14 6.18 21.20
N ILE A 65 -6.52 6.55 19.98
CA ILE A 65 -7.23 5.72 19.02
C ILE A 65 -6.55 5.92 17.67
N LEU A 66 -5.78 4.93 17.19
CA LEU A 66 -5.32 4.90 15.82
C LEU A 66 -6.52 4.66 14.92
N LYS A 67 -6.64 5.44 13.84
CA LYS A 67 -7.61 5.12 12.81
C LYS A 67 -7.15 3.84 12.09
N ASP A 68 -8.07 2.92 11.89
CA ASP A 68 -7.81 1.73 11.11
C ASP A 68 -7.78 2.04 9.62
N ILE A 69 -6.92 1.29 8.93
CA ILE A 69 -6.82 1.34 7.47
C ILE A 69 -8.13 0.77 6.91
N SER A 70 -8.70 1.45 5.92
CA SER A 70 -9.85 0.97 5.16
C SER A 70 -9.50 0.84 3.68
N ASP A 71 -10.40 0.25 2.90
CA ASP A 71 -10.27 0.15 1.44
C ASP A 71 -10.06 1.52 0.78
N GLU A 72 -10.77 2.55 1.27
CA GLU A 72 -10.67 3.93 0.75
C GLU A 72 -9.29 4.54 0.99
N THR A 73 -8.68 4.25 2.15
CA THR A 73 -7.42 4.87 2.56
C THR A 73 -6.19 4.06 2.17
N LEU A 74 -6.35 2.77 1.84
CA LEU A 74 -5.24 1.82 1.67
C LEU A 74 -4.21 2.29 0.64
N GLU A 75 -4.63 2.65 -0.58
CA GLU A 75 -3.69 3.10 -1.62
C GLU A 75 -2.86 4.31 -1.14
N THR A 76 -3.55 5.29 -0.54
CA THR A 76 -2.89 6.49 -0.04
C THR A 76 -1.90 6.14 1.07
N CYS A 77 -2.27 5.25 1.99
CA CYS A 77 -1.39 4.80 3.07
C CYS A 77 -0.18 4.02 2.54
N MET A 78 -0.37 3.14 1.56
CA MET A 78 0.71 2.40 0.91
C MET A 78 1.72 3.33 0.23
N ARG A 79 1.21 4.29 -0.56
CA ARG A 79 2.06 5.25 -1.26
C ARG A 79 2.79 6.20 -0.31
N LEU A 80 2.09 6.76 0.67
CA LEU A 80 2.67 7.74 1.59
C LEU A 80 3.57 7.10 2.64
N SER A 81 3.32 5.86 3.06
CA SER A 81 4.25 5.11 3.92
C SER A 81 5.61 4.91 3.26
N LYS A 82 5.65 4.58 1.96
CA LYS A 82 6.91 4.52 1.19
C LYS A 82 7.54 5.90 1.01
N ARG A 83 6.76 6.90 0.61
CA ARG A 83 7.27 8.28 0.38
C ARG A 83 7.89 8.88 1.63
N PHE A 84 7.22 8.76 2.77
CA PHE A 84 7.64 9.32 4.04
C PHE A 84 8.36 8.31 4.94
N LYS A 85 8.79 7.16 4.41
CA LYS A 85 9.53 6.14 5.17
C LYS A 85 8.89 5.81 6.52
N ALA A 86 7.58 5.60 6.54
CA ALA A 86 6.80 5.25 7.73
C ALA A 86 6.61 3.72 7.80
N GLN A 87 7.65 3.01 8.25
CA GLN A 87 7.71 1.54 8.24
C GLN A 87 6.57 0.90 9.06
N GLY A 88 6.18 1.51 10.19
CA GLY A 88 5.04 1.04 10.98
C GLY A 88 3.73 1.03 10.19
N LEU A 89 3.47 2.08 9.40
CA LEU A 89 2.29 2.15 8.54
C LEU A 89 2.39 1.17 7.36
N GLU A 90 3.59 0.99 6.80
CA GLU A 90 3.85 0.00 5.74
C GLU A 90 3.46 -1.41 6.22
N MET A 91 3.94 -1.83 7.39
CA MET A 91 3.61 -3.14 7.97
C MET A 91 2.11 -3.30 8.23
N ARG A 92 1.43 -2.24 8.68
CA ARG A 92 -0.04 -2.27 8.88
C ARG A 92 -0.80 -2.40 7.55
N CYS A 93 -0.35 -1.74 6.48
CA CYS A 93 -0.95 -1.89 5.15
C CYS A 93 -0.78 -3.33 4.63
N ALA A 94 0.41 -3.91 4.77
CA ALA A 94 0.69 -5.30 4.39
C ALA A 94 -0.23 -6.27 5.14
N ARG A 95 -0.35 -6.11 6.46
CA ARG A 95 -1.25 -6.92 7.29
C ARG A 95 -2.71 -6.77 6.86
N TYR A 96 -3.18 -5.54 6.63
CA TYR A 96 -4.54 -5.29 6.19
C TYR A 96 -4.86 -6.02 4.88
N ILE A 97 -3.93 -6.02 3.91
CA ILE A 97 -4.08 -6.77 2.66
C ILE A 97 -4.24 -8.27 2.94
N GLN A 98 -3.30 -8.84 3.70
CA GLN A 98 -3.27 -10.29 4.00
C GLN A 98 -4.54 -10.76 4.72
N GLU A 99 -5.08 -9.96 5.63
CA GLU A 99 -6.27 -10.30 6.41
C GLU A 99 -7.60 -10.11 5.66
N ASN A 100 -7.64 -9.26 4.64
CA ASN A 100 -8.89 -8.82 4.02
C ASN A 100 -9.04 -9.17 2.54
N VAL A 101 -7.97 -9.51 1.82
CA VAL A 101 -8.03 -9.72 0.36
C VAL A 101 -8.99 -10.85 -0.04
N ASN A 102 -9.09 -11.91 0.76
CA ASN A 102 -10.00 -13.03 0.51
C ASN A 102 -11.50 -12.65 0.61
N LYS A 103 -11.82 -11.49 1.18
CA LYS A 103 -13.19 -10.96 1.28
C LYS A 103 -13.52 -9.99 0.14
N LYS A 104 -12.58 -9.77 -0.79
CA LYS A 104 -12.73 -8.81 -1.89
C LYS A 104 -13.11 -9.53 -3.19
N SER A 105 -13.64 -8.74 -4.12
CA SER A 105 -13.79 -9.23 -5.49
C SER A 105 -12.42 -9.35 -6.16
N PRO A 106 -12.26 -10.25 -7.15
CA PRO A 106 -10.98 -10.45 -7.83
C PRO A 106 -10.39 -9.17 -8.43
N MET A 107 -11.24 -8.25 -8.91
CA MET A 107 -10.77 -6.99 -9.50
C MET A 107 -10.27 -5.99 -8.46
N VAL A 108 -10.87 -5.96 -7.27
CA VAL A 108 -10.32 -5.17 -6.15
C VAL A 108 -8.99 -5.77 -5.70
N ALA A 109 -8.88 -7.09 -5.60
CA ALA A 109 -7.62 -7.76 -5.31
C ALA A 109 -6.54 -7.49 -6.38
N LEU A 110 -6.92 -7.39 -7.66
CA LEU A 110 -6.02 -7.04 -8.75
C LEU A 110 -5.50 -5.60 -8.62
N CYS A 111 -6.36 -4.65 -8.22
CA CYS A 111 -5.93 -3.28 -7.90
C CYS A 111 -4.92 -3.28 -6.74
N TRP A 112 -5.19 -4.04 -5.67
CA TRP A 112 -4.29 -4.15 -4.53
C TRP A 112 -2.94 -4.77 -4.91
N LEU A 113 -2.96 -5.84 -5.70
CA LEU A 113 -1.75 -6.49 -6.23
C LEU A 113 -0.90 -5.53 -7.07
N ASN A 114 -1.54 -4.73 -7.92
CA ASN A 114 -0.85 -3.68 -8.67
C ASN A 114 -0.22 -2.63 -7.76
N TRP A 115 -0.90 -2.21 -6.69
CA TRP A 115 -0.31 -1.29 -5.71
C TRP A 115 0.85 -1.92 -4.93
N VAL A 116 0.74 -3.20 -4.55
CA VAL A 116 1.81 -3.97 -3.91
C VAL A 116 3.06 -3.96 -4.79
N LEU A 117 2.92 -4.25 -6.08
CA LEU A 117 4.01 -4.23 -7.06
C LEU A 117 4.57 -2.81 -7.26
N LYS A 118 3.70 -1.84 -7.52
CA LYS A 118 4.07 -0.43 -7.78
C LYS A 118 4.84 0.19 -6.61
N HIS A 119 4.43 -0.11 -5.39
CA HIS A 119 5.03 0.45 -4.17
C HIS A 119 6.07 -0.46 -3.53
N LYS A 120 6.38 -1.62 -4.13
CA LYS A 120 7.38 -2.59 -3.64
C LYS A 120 7.09 -3.03 -2.21
N PHE A 121 5.86 -3.48 -1.96
CA PHE A 121 5.48 -4.17 -0.73
C PHE A 121 6.07 -5.59 -0.70
N ASP A 122 6.02 -6.21 0.47
CA ASP A 122 6.64 -7.51 0.71
C ASP A 122 5.97 -8.65 -0.07
N ARG A 123 6.73 -9.74 -0.23
CA ARG A 123 6.28 -10.90 -1.01
C ARG A 123 5.05 -11.56 -0.39
N ALA A 124 4.88 -11.54 0.92
CA ALA A 124 3.69 -12.10 1.56
C ALA A 124 2.40 -11.36 1.15
N SER A 125 2.45 -10.03 1.04
CA SER A 125 1.31 -9.25 0.53
C SER A 125 1.02 -9.52 -0.94
N HIS A 126 2.06 -9.74 -1.76
CA HIS A 126 1.91 -10.16 -3.16
C HIS A 126 1.22 -11.54 -3.26
N ASP A 127 1.77 -12.52 -2.57
CA ASP A 127 1.33 -13.91 -2.63
C ASP A 127 -0.08 -14.08 -2.05
N ALA A 128 -0.47 -13.26 -1.06
CA ALA A 128 -1.83 -13.23 -0.52
C ALA A 128 -2.89 -12.79 -1.56
N CYS A 129 -2.55 -11.90 -2.49
CA CYS A 129 -3.51 -11.43 -3.49
C CYS A 129 -3.74 -12.45 -4.63
N LEU A 130 -2.72 -13.23 -4.99
CA LEU A 130 -2.74 -14.10 -6.18
C LEU A 130 -3.94 -15.06 -6.21
N PRO A 131 -4.31 -15.81 -5.14
CA PRO A 131 -5.43 -16.74 -5.20
C PRO A 131 -6.78 -16.05 -5.48
N CYS A 132 -7.00 -14.88 -4.86
CA CYS A 132 -8.23 -14.11 -5.07
C CYS A 132 -8.33 -13.55 -6.50
N VAL A 133 -7.21 -13.10 -7.08
CA VAL A 133 -7.20 -12.64 -8.48
C VAL A 133 -7.36 -13.84 -9.45
N ALA A 134 -6.71 -14.96 -9.17
CA ALA A 134 -6.75 -16.16 -10.00
C ALA A 134 -8.13 -16.85 -10.03
N SER A 135 -9.01 -16.54 -9.07
CA SER A 135 -10.39 -17.01 -9.10
C SER A 135 -11.26 -16.31 -10.16
N ALA A 136 -10.78 -15.21 -10.77
CA ALA A 136 -11.44 -14.60 -11.92
C ALA A 136 -11.42 -15.53 -13.15
N SER A 137 -12.38 -15.34 -14.06
CA SER A 137 -12.35 -16.02 -15.36
C SER A 137 -11.20 -15.47 -16.22
N LEU A 138 -10.66 -16.30 -17.12
CA LEU A 138 -9.62 -15.84 -18.06
C LEU A 138 -10.13 -14.68 -18.93
N GLN A 139 -11.39 -14.73 -19.35
CA GLN A 139 -12.03 -13.64 -20.09
C GLN A 139 -12.03 -12.33 -19.29
N CYS A 140 -12.29 -12.38 -17.97
CA CYS A 140 -12.25 -11.21 -17.11
C CYS A 140 -10.82 -10.65 -16.99
N LEU A 141 -9.82 -11.51 -16.87
CA LEU A 141 -8.42 -11.08 -16.85
C LEU A 141 -7.98 -10.45 -18.18
N GLU A 142 -8.39 -11.02 -19.31
CA GLU A 142 -8.10 -10.45 -20.63
C GLU A 142 -8.78 -9.08 -20.85
N GLN A 143 -10.01 -8.89 -20.35
CA GLN A 143 -10.69 -7.59 -20.38
C GLN A 143 -9.92 -6.51 -19.58
N HIS A 144 -9.11 -6.91 -18.60
CA HIS A 144 -8.30 -6.01 -17.75
C HIS A 144 -6.80 -6.17 -18.03
N ARG A 145 -6.41 -6.61 -19.23
CA ARG A 145 -5.01 -6.89 -19.62
C ARG A 145 -4.09 -5.68 -19.44
N ASN A 146 -4.60 -4.46 -19.56
CA ASN A 146 -3.86 -3.21 -19.30
C ASN A 146 -3.35 -3.09 -17.85
N MET A 147 -3.96 -3.80 -16.90
CA MET A 147 -3.56 -3.87 -15.50
C MET A 147 -2.65 -5.07 -15.19
N ILE A 148 -2.33 -5.91 -16.19
CA ILE A 148 -1.64 -7.18 -16.00
C ILE A 148 -0.40 -7.22 -16.87
N THR A 149 0.78 -7.15 -16.24
CA THR A 149 2.05 -7.36 -16.94
C THR A 149 2.20 -8.83 -17.35
N GLU A 150 3.01 -9.14 -18.37
CA GLU A 150 3.26 -10.53 -18.79
C GLU A 150 3.75 -11.42 -17.65
N LYS A 151 4.61 -10.87 -16.78
CA LYS A 151 5.07 -11.58 -15.58
C LYS A 151 3.90 -11.89 -14.63
N LEU A 152 3.05 -10.89 -14.37
CA LEU A 152 1.89 -11.06 -13.51
C LEU A 152 0.89 -12.06 -14.10
N LEU A 153 0.70 -12.05 -15.42
CA LEU A 153 -0.15 -13.02 -16.10
C LEU A 153 0.37 -14.45 -15.89
N ALA A 154 1.68 -14.67 -16.05
CA ALA A 154 2.29 -15.98 -15.81
C ALA A 154 2.07 -16.44 -14.36
N ASP A 155 2.25 -15.55 -13.38
CA ASP A 155 2.01 -15.85 -11.97
C ASP A 155 0.54 -16.19 -11.69
N LEU A 156 -0.41 -15.49 -12.32
CA LEU A 156 -1.85 -15.74 -12.21
C LEU A 156 -2.25 -17.07 -12.84
N LEU A 157 -1.72 -17.39 -14.03
CA LEU A 157 -1.95 -18.69 -14.68
C LEU A 157 -1.41 -19.84 -13.84
N ALA A 158 -0.19 -19.68 -13.29
CA ALA A 158 0.39 -20.67 -12.39
C ALA A 158 -0.46 -20.85 -11.11
N ALA A 159 -0.94 -19.77 -10.50
CA ALA A 159 -1.84 -19.85 -9.35
C ALA A 159 -3.15 -20.57 -9.69
N LYS A 160 -3.74 -20.27 -10.86
CA LYS A 160 -4.98 -20.91 -11.33
C LYS A 160 -4.80 -22.41 -11.57
N LEU A 161 -3.66 -22.82 -12.14
CA LEU A 161 -3.32 -24.23 -12.34
C LEU A 161 -3.16 -24.97 -11.00
N ARG A 162 -2.50 -24.35 -10.00
CA ARG A 162 -2.39 -24.93 -8.65
C ARG A 162 -3.75 -25.13 -8.01
N MET A 163 -4.63 -24.12 -8.08
CA MET A 163 -5.98 -24.24 -7.54
C MET A 163 -6.79 -25.37 -8.20
N LEU A 164 -6.69 -25.53 -9.51
CA LEU A 164 -7.36 -26.63 -10.23
C LEU A 164 -6.79 -27.98 -9.83
N TYR A 165 -5.46 -28.08 -9.68
CA TYR A 165 -4.81 -29.29 -9.22
C TYR A 165 -5.27 -29.66 -7.81
N ASP A 166 -5.29 -28.71 -6.87
CA ASP A 166 -5.74 -28.94 -5.49
C ASP A 166 -7.20 -29.41 -5.45
N GLN A 167 -8.07 -28.84 -6.28
CA GLN A 167 -9.46 -29.28 -6.42
C GLN A 167 -9.57 -30.72 -6.93
N VAL A 168 -8.80 -31.08 -7.95
CA VAL A 168 -8.78 -32.44 -8.50
C VAL A 168 -8.25 -33.43 -7.46
N CYS A 169 -7.19 -33.09 -6.73
CA CYS A 169 -6.67 -33.94 -5.66
C CYS A 169 -7.70 -34.16 -4.54
N LEU A 170 -8.46 -33.12 -4.17
CA LEU A 170 -9.55 -33.26 -3.19
C LEU A 170 -10.67 -34.17 -3.70
N LEU A 171 -10.98 -34.13 -4.99
CA LEU A 171 -12.00 -35.01 -5.60
C LEU A 171 -11.55 -36.46 -5.72
N LEU A 172 -10.25 -36.71 -5.90
CA LEU A 172 -9.69 -38.07 -6.01
C LEU A 172 -9.49 -38.75 -4.65
N ASN A 173 -9.41 -37.98 -3.57
CA ASN A 173 -9.22 -38.48 -2.20
C ASN A 173 -10.54 -38.66 -1.42
N ASN A 174 -11.69 -38.33 -2.02
CA ASN A 174 -13.04 -38.56 -1.48
C ASN A 174 -13.77 -39.57 -2.37
#